data_AF-A0A1I2LW91-F1
#
_entry.id   AF-A0A1I2LW91-F1
#
_cell.length_a   1.000
_cell.length_b   1.000
_cell.length_c   1.000
_cell.angle_alpha   90.00
_cell.angle_beta   90.00
_cell.angle_gamma   90.00
#
_symmetry.space_group_name_H-M   'P 1'
#
loop_
_entity.id
_entity.type
_entity.pdbx_description
1 polymer ?
#
loop_
_entity_poly.entity_id
_entity_poly.type
_entity_poly.pdbx_seq_one_letter_code
_entity_poly.pdbx_strand_id
1 'polypeptide(L)'
;MAVTTSEFLQDVPEFDELEPGEKVTVNDVEYTIIDKETRWPSPGESVHYLYLECGETINVVSWNPAHSSEAVWLFPKGSDPMTEGVDVESVTFHGEES
;
A
#
# COMPACT_ATOMS: atom_id res chain seq x y z
N MET A 1 6.92 -4.23 -14.24
CA MET A 1 6.04 -5.41 -14.03
C MET A 1 5.41 -5.20 -12.67
N ALA A 2 4.11 -5.46 -12.52
CA ALA A 2 3.44 -5.35 -11.23
C ALA A 2 4.09 -6.28 -10.20
N VAL A 3 4.35 -5.78 -8.99
CA VAL A 3 4.78 -6.63 -7.87
C VAL A 3 3.58 -7.41 -7.35
N THR A 4 3.82 -8.67 -7.04
CA THR A 4 2.85 -9.48 -6.31
C THR A 4 2.85 -9.10 -4.83
N THR A 5 1.76 -9.44 -4.13
CA THR A 5 1.69 -9.24 -2.67
C THR A 5 2.83 -9.94 -1.94
N SER A 6 3.31 -11.08 -2.44
CA SER A 6 4.48 -11.77 -1.86
C SER A 6 5.76 -10.97 -1.97
N GLU A 7 6.02 -10.37 -3.14
CA GLU A 7 7.20 -9.55 -3.38
C GLU A 7 7.10 -8.26 -2.60
N PHE A 8 5.93 -7.64 -2.57
CA PHE A 8 5.64 -6.47 -1.74
C PHE A 8 5.98 -6.74 -0.27
N LEU A 9 5.47 -7.82 0.32
CA LEU A 9 5.73 -8.15 1.73
C LEU A 9 7.19 -8.54 2.05
N GLN A 10 8.08 -8.66 1.06
CA GLN A 10 9.52 -8.85 1.31
C GLN A 10 10.25 -7.53 1.57
N ASP A 11 9.79 -6.45 0.96
CA ASP A 11 10.39 -5.11 1.05
C ASP A 11 9.61 -4.15 1.97
N VAL A 12 8.39 -4.55 2.38
CA VAL A 12 7.51 -3.77 3.25
C VAL A 12 7.52 -4.31 4.67
N PRO A 13 7.64 -3.46 5.71
CA PRO A 13 7.49 -3.85 7.11
C PRO A 13 6.14 -4.53 7.39
N GLU A 14 6.00 -5.18 8.55
CA GLU A 14 4.70 -5.74 8.90
C GLU A 14 3.65 -4.60 8.97
N PHE A 15 2.42 -4.86 8.52
CA PHE A 15 1.39 -3.82 8.44
C PHE A 15 1.13 -3.15 9.80
N ASP A 16 1.27 -3.90 10.88
CA ASP A 16 1.14 -3.40 12.25
C ASP A 16 2.31 -2.49 12.67
N GLU A 17 3.50 -2.63 12.07
CA GLU A 17 4.69 -1.80 12.34
C GLU A 17 4.64 -0.45 11.61
N LEU A 18 3.84 -0.31 10.56
CA LEU A 18 3.73 0.93 9.80
C LEU A 18 3.09 2.06 10.62
N GLU A 19 3.73 3.21 10.71
CA GLU A 19 3.26 4.36 11.49
C GLU A 19 2.97 5.59 10.61
N PRO A 20 1.89 6.35 10.91
CA PRO A 20 1.67 7.65 10.30
C PRO A 20 2.86 8.59 10.54
N GLY A 21 3.33 9.24 9.46
CA GLY A 21 4.50 10.11 9.46
C GLY A 21 5.71 9.50 8.75
N GLU A 22 5.77 8.17 8.61
CA GLU A 22 6.84 7.50 7.87
C GLU A 22 6.78 7.81 6.36
N LYS A 23 7.93 7.65 5.71
CA LYS A 23 8.11 7.91 4.29
C LYS A 23 8.18 6.59 3.51
N VAL A 24 7.45 6.53 2.41
CA VAL A 24 7.44 5.39 1.50
C VAL A 24 7.52 5.86 0.06
N THR A 25 8.39 5.26 -0.74
CA THR A 25 8.41 5.47 -2.18
C THR A 25 7.62 4.34 -2.85
N VAL A 26 6.64 4.69 -3.67
CA VAL A 26 5.84 3.75 -4.46
C VAL A 26 5.88 4.20 -5.91
N ASN A 27 6.27 3.32 -6.84
CA ASN A 27 6.41 3.64 -8.27
C ASN A 27 7.25 4.91 -8.51
N ASP A 28 8.40 5.01 -7.84
CA ASP A 28 9.33 6.15 -7.93
C ASP A 28 8.77 7.49 -7.41
N VAL A 29 7.62 7.49 -6.74
CA VAL A 29 7.02 8.68 -6.11
C VAL A 29 7.09 8.53 -4.59
N GLU A 30 7.62 9.54 -3.90
CA GLU A 30 7.64 9.57 -2.44
C GLU A 30 6.29 10.03 -1.88
N TYR A 31 5.81 9.30 -0.88
CA TYR A 31 4.61 9.60 -0.12
C TYR A 31 4.91 9.59 1.38
N THR A 32 4.05 10.25 2.14
CA THR A 32 3.99 10.13 3.60
C THR A 32 2.81 9.27 4.01
N ILE A 33 3.02 8.29 4.89
CA ILE A 33 1.93 7.50 5.46
C ILE A 33 1.11 8.43 6.37
N ILE A 34 -0.21 8.46 6.16
CA ILE A 34 -1.11 9.29 6.99
C ILE A 34 -2.09 8.47 7.80
N ASP A 35 -2.43 7.25 7.36
CA ASP A 35 -3.37 6.38 8.04
C ASP A 35 -3.26 4.94 7.50
N LYS A 36 -3.81 3.97 8.24
CA LYS A 36 -3.88 2.57 7.82
C LYS A 36 -5.19 1.93 8.26
N GLU A 37 -5.76 1.08 7.40
CA GLU A 37 -7.03 0.40 7.65
C GLU A 37 -6.99 -1.05 7.17
N THR A 38 -7.53 -1.96 7.97
CA THR A 38 -7.81 -3.33 7.54
C THR A 38 -9.31 -3.51 7.36
N ARG A 39 -9.74 -3.97 6.18
CA ARG A 39 -11.13 -4.36 5.92
C ARG A 39 -11.26 -5.86 5.77
N TRP A 40 -12.44 -6.37 6.16
CA TRP A 40 -12.77 -7.79 6.14
C TRP A 40 -13.96 -8.01 5.20
N PRO A 41 -13.74 -8.09 3.88
CA PRO A 41 -14.83 -8.21 2.90
C PRO A 41 -15.57 -9.56 3.02
N SER A 42 -14.90 -10.60 3.51
CA SER A 42 -15.47 -11.93 3.71
C SER A 42 -14.78 -12.66 4.87
N PRO A 43 -15.42 -13.67 5.47
CA PRO A 43 -14.82 -14.44 6.56
C PRO A 43 -13.52 -15.10 6.12
N GLY A 44 -12.40 -14.75 6.78
CA GLY A 44 -11.07 -15.27 6.44
C GLY A 44 -10.34 -14.48 5.36
N GLU A 45 -10.94 -13.42 4.81
CA GLU A 45 -10.27 -12.50 3.89
C GLU A 45 -10.07 -11.14 4.58
N SER A 46 -8.86 -10.62 4.50
CA SER A 46 -8.52 -9.26 4.90
C SER A 46 -7.90 -8.52 3.73
N VAL A 47 -8.21 -7.24 3.62
CA VAL A 47 -7.56 -6.34 2.68
C VAL A 47 -6.96 -5.20 3.48
N HIS A 48 -5.67 -4.99 3.32
CA HIS A 48 -4.94 -3.91 3.96
C HIS A 48 -4.98 -2.70 3.04
N TYR A 49 -5.24 -1.54 3.62
CA TYR A 49 -5.25 -0.25 2.96
C TYR A 49 -4.28 0.67 3.70
N LEU A 50 -3.31 1.20 2.97
CA LEU A 50 -2.35 2.16 3.46
C LEU A 50 -2.62 3.50 2.78
N TYR A 51 -2.95 4.52 3.57
CA TYR A 51 -3.26 5.85 3.06
C TYR A 51 -1.97 6.67 3.00
N LEU A 52 -1.70 7.20 1.81
CA LEU A 52 -0.47 7.86 1.43
C LEU A 52 -0.76 9.29 0.96
N GLU A 53 -0.05 10.28 1.48
CA GLU A 53 -0.16 11.67 1.08
C GLU A 53 1.06 12.11 0.26
N CYS A 54 0.80 12.82 -0.84
CA CYS A 54 1.81 13.54 -1.62
C CYS A 54 1.25 14.92 -1.99
N GLY A 55 1.66 15.95 -1.25
CA GLY A 55 1.14 17.31 -1.42
C GLY A 55 -0.35 17.39 -1.06
N GLU A 56 -1.19 17.80 -1.99
CA GLU A 56 -2.65 17.90 -1.80
C GLU A 56 -3.40 16.60 -2.18
N THR A 57 -2.67 15.58 -2.65
CA THR A 57 -3.28 14.33 -3.14
C THR A 57 -3.11 13.22 -2.11
N ILE A 58 -4.19 12.49 -1.85
CA ILE A 58 -4.18 11.26 -1.05
C ILE A 58 -4.37 10.08 -1.98
N ASN A 59 -3.44 9.15 -1.96
CA ASN A 59 -3.53 7.85 -2.61
C ASN A 59 -3.68 6.75 -1.55
N VAL A 60 -4.08 5.58 -2.02
CA VAL A 60 -4.29 4.40 -1.22
C VAL A 60 -3.58 3.24 -1.88
N VAL A 61 -2.70 2.58 -1.13
CA VAL A 61 -2.12 1.30 -1.52
C VAL A 61 -2.96 0.21 -0.89
N SER A 62 -3.43 -0.76 -1.69
CA SER A 62 -4.19 -1.89 -1.18
C SER A 62 -3.64 -3.23 -1.62
N TRP A 63 -3.61 -4.20 -0.69
CA TRP A 63 -3.22 -5.57 -0.95
C TRP A 63 -3.96 -6.54 -0.04
N ASN A 64 -4.05 -7.80 -0.47
CA ASN A 64 -4.66 -8.87 0.30
C ASN A 64 -3.58 -9.83 0.80
N PRO A 65 -3.19 -9.78 2.10
CA PRO A 65 -2.11 -10.62 2.62
C PRO A 65 -2.39 -12.12 2.53
N ALA A 66 -3.65 -12.55 2.41
CA ALA A 66 -4.01 -13.95 2.25
C ALA A 66 -3.78 -14.47 0.81
N HIS A 67 -3.64 -13.58 -0.17
CA HIS A 67 -3.50 -13.91 -1.58
C HIS A 67 -2.17 -13.41 -2.15
N SER A 68 -1.14 -14.19 -1.85
CA SER A 68 0.27 -13.98 -2.24
C SER A 68 0.52 -13.66 -3.72
N SER A 69 -0.34 -14.11 -4.64
CA SER A 69 -0.19 -13.91 -6.09
C SER A 69 -0.96 -12.71 -6.65
N GLU A 70 -1.76 -12.03 -5.83
CA GLU A 70 -2.50 -10.84 -6.27
C GLU A 70 -1.59 -9.62 -6.39
N ALA A 71 -1.89 -8.78 -7.38
CA ALA A 71 -1.22 -7.51 -7.58
C ALA A 71 -1.56 -6.53 -6.47
N VAL A 72 -0.58 -5.70 -6.10
CA VAL A 72 -0.78 -4.57 -5.19
C VAL A 72 -1.21 -3.35 -6.01
N TRP A 73 -2.24 -2.64 -5.55
CA TRP A 73 -2.83 -1.52 -6.28
C TRP A 73 -2.57 -0.20 -5.59
N LEU A 74 -2.31 0.85 -6.38
CA LEU A 74 -2.25 2.24 -5.96
C LEU A 74 -3.35 3.03 -6.65
N PHE A 75 -4.18 3.76 -5.91
CA PHE A 75 -5.27 4.55 -6.49
C PHE A 75 -5.58 5.80 -5.66
N PRO A 76 -6.16 6.86 -6.25
CA PRO A 76 -6.59 8.03 -5.49
C PRO A 76 -7.65 7.69 -4.44
N LYS A 77 -7.60 8.34 -3.28
CA LYS A 77 -8.62 8.14 -2.23
C LYS A 77 -10.00 8.54 -2.74
N GLY A 78 -10.95 7.60 -2.63
CA GLY A 78 -12.33 7.79 -3.09
C GLY A 78 -12.58 7.39 -4.54
N SER A 79 -11.54 6.98 -5.26
CA SER A 79 -11.64 6.39 -6.60
C SER A 79 -11.83 4.88 -6.54
N ASP A 80 -12.32 4.32 -7.66
CA ASP A 80 -12.44 2.89 -7.84
C ASP A 80 -11.09 2.31 -8.35
N PRO A 81 -10.50 1.33 -7.64
CA PRO A 81 -9.21 0.75 -8.00
C PRO A 81 -9.25 0.02 -9.34
N MET A 82 -10.41 -0.45 -9.80
CA MET A 82 -10.53 -1.14 -11.10
C MET A 82 -10.52 -0.16 -12.28
N THR A 83 -10.79 1.13 -12.05
CA THR A 83 -10.85 2.13 -13.13
C THR A 83 -9.69 3.12 -13.12
N GLU A 84 -9.25 3.52 -11.92
CA GLU A 84 -8.20 4.54 -11.75
C GLU A 84 -7.00 4.01 -10.97
N GLY A 85 -7.01 2.73 -10.59
CA GLY A 85 -5.87 2.08 -9.98
C GLY A 85 -4.77 1.77 -10.97
N VAL A 86 -3.55 1.95 -10.50
CA VAL A 86 -2.33 1.52 -11.19
C VAL A 86 -1.70 0.40 -10.37
N ASP A 87 -1.06 -0.53 -11.06
CA ASP A 87 -0.26 -1.55 -10.39
C ASP A 87 0.91 -0.90 -9.67
N VAL A 88 1.21 -1.38 -8.46
CA VAL A 88 2.48 -1.10 -7.82
C VAL A 88 3.55 -1.95 -8.50
N GLU A 89 4.64 -1.33 -8.92
CA GLU A 89 5.79 -1.95 -9.58
C GLU A 89 7.05 -1.88 -8.70
N SER A 90 7.09 -0.95 -7.73
CA SER A 90 8.18 -0.82 -6.77
C SER A 90 7.69 -0.19 -5.48
N VAL A 91 8.24 -0.64 -4.35
CA VAL A 91 8.00 -0.04 -3.04
C VAL A 91 9.30 0.01 -2.25
N THR A 92 9.52 1.09 -1.50
CA THR A 92 10.68 1.24 -0.63
C THR A 92 10.28 2.04 0.59
N PHE A 93 10.38 1.43 1.77
CA PHE A 93 10.15 2.13 3.03
C PHE A 93 11.43 2.79 3.50
N HIS A 94 11.34 4.08 3.78
CA HIS A 94 12.40 4.84 4.42
C HIS A 94 12.10 4.86 5.92
N GLY A 95 12.23 3.69 6.55
CA GLY A 95 12.16 3.60 8.00
C GLY A 95 13.23 4.50 8.62
N GLU A 96 12.96 5.04 9.80
CA GLU A 96 13.99 5.73 10.58
C GLU A 96 15.14 4.74 10.83
N GLU A 97 16.26 4.92 10.14
CA GLU A 97 17.54 4.35 10.54
C GLU A 97 17.84 4.88 11.96
N SER A 98 17.39 4.14 12.98
CA SER A 98 17.72 4.39 14.39
C SER A 98 19.19 4.10 14.69
#